data_AF-A0A1J5FAU4-F1
#
_entry.id   AF-A0A1J5FAU4-F1
#
_cell.length_a   1.000
_cell.length_b   1.000
_cell.length_c   1.000
_cell.angle_alpha   90.00
_cell.angle_beta   90.00
_cell.angle_gamma   90.00
#
_symmetry.space_group_name_H-M   'P 1'
#
loop_
_entity.id
_entity.type
_entity.pdbx_description
1 polymer ?
#
loop_
_entity_poly.entity_id
_entity_poly.type
_entity_poly.pdbx_seq_one_letter_code
_entity_poly.pdbx_strand_id
1 'polypeptide(L)'
;MSELAFTSLEKVATHLRDILRNGLQRSNRHPTVNQVLLFAYNGTGKTRLSMAFKDLGKNGDERDTLYFNAYTEDLFHWDNDLASDTTRIMRLNRDSRFFNGLHELGIETRIQPLLNRYADFSIRISSEDWSVIFFRERSEDGEPLPIKVSRGEENIFVWCFYLAVAQLAIDEHESYKWVKYLYIDDPISSLDDNNAIAVASHLAQLLKVTSGKIKVVISTHHALFFNVMWNELQESRKMQPYFLNHKKDNLSYTLRYTNDTPFYHHIALLEQLHAAMESDQLYTYHFNILRSILEKTATFHGFKNFSACIKREADDPDGILHSRLINVLSHGNYSLFEPREMLEENKQYFRKILNDFMANYRFNTETFPPRELETIS
;
A
#
# COMPACT_ATOMS: atom_id res chain seq x y z
N MET A 1 13.07 20.31 13.50
CA MET A 1 11.91 19.40 13.36
C MET A 1 11.51 18.95 14.75
N SER A 2 10.25 19.11 15.16
CA SER A 2 9.80 18.78 16.52
C SER A 2 9.48 17.29 16.63
N GLU A 3 10.22 16.57 17.48
CA GLU A 3 9.90 15.22 17.92
C GLU A 3 8.95 15.31 19.12
N LEU A 4 7.80 14.64 19.05
CA LEU A 4 6.83 14.57 20.13
C LEU A 4 7.05 13.27 20.92
N ALA A 5 7.06 13.36 22.24
CA ALA A 5 7.24 12.22 23.12
C ALA A 5 5.92 11.88 23.84
N PHE A 6 5.62 10.59 23.91
CA PHE A 6 4.42 10.05 24.53
C PHE A 6 4.79 8.91 25.49
N THR A 7 4.05 8.81 26.58
CA THR A 7 4.24 7.76 27.59
C THR A 7 3.47 6.48 27.28
N SER A 8 2.57 6.49 26.29
CA SER A 8 1.79 5.31 25.89
C SER A 8 1.21 5.44 24.48
N LEU A 9 0.79 4.32 23.88
CA LEU A 9 0.13 4.30 22.55
C LEU A 9 -1.25 4.94 22.58
N GLU A 10 -1.96 4.91 23.72
CA GLU A 10 -3.25 5.56 23.89
C GLU A 10 -3.11 7.09 23.76
N LYS A 11 -2.01 7.65 24.28
CA LYS A 11 -1.69 9.07 24.09
C LYS A 11 -1.32 9.39 22.64
N VAL A 12 -0.59 8.49 21.97
CA VAL A 12 -0.33 8.62 20.52
C VAL A 12 -1.66 8.61 19.76
N ALA A 13 -2.53 7.63 20.00
CA ALA A 13 -3.85 7.53 19.36
C ALA A 13 -4.72 8.77 19.61
N THR A 14 -4.72 9.29 20.83
CA THR A 14 -5.42 10.54 21.19
C THR A 14 -4.90 11.71 20.37
N HIS A 15 -3.58 11.83 20.26
CA HIS A 15 -2.95 12.87 19.45
C HIS A 15 -3.28 12.73 17.95
N LEU A 16 -3.28 11.51 17.40
CA LEU A 16 -3.68 11.27 16.01
C LEU A 16 -5.14 11.67 15.76
N ARG A 17 -6.06 11.32 16.66
CA ARG A 17 -7.46 11.75 16.59
C ARG A 17 -7.59 13.26 16.66
N ASP A 18 -6.84 13.92 17.55
CA ASP A 18 -6.83 15.37 17.69
C ASP A 18 -6.38 16.05 16.39
N ILE A 19 -5.27 15.63 15.80
CA ILE A 19 -4.78 16.18 14.52
C ILE A 19 -5.81 16.00 13.40
N LEU A 20 -6.45 14.83 13.30
CA LEU A 20 -7.44 14.57 12.25
C LEU A 20 -8.74 15.37 12.42
N ARG A 21 -9.13 15.68 13.67
CA ARG A 21 -10.32 16.48 14.00
C ARG A 21 -10.07 17.98 13.88
N ASN A 22 -8.99 18.45 14.50
CA ASN A 22 -8.73 19.87 14.74
C ASN A 22 -7.66 20.45 13.80
N GLY A 23 -7.02 19.62 12.96
CA GLY A 23 -5.91 20.02 12.12
C GLY A 23 -4.62 20.24 12.93
N LEU A 24 -3.64 20.87 12.30
CA LEU A 24 -2.40 21.27 12.99
C LEU A 24 -2.43 22.76 13.32
N GLN A 25 -2.01 23.14 14.52
CA GLN A 25 -1.73 24.54 14.82
C GLN A 25 -0.34 24.91 14.30
N ARG A 26 -0.28 25.69 13.21
CA ARG A 26 0.98 26.23 12.67
C ARG A 26 0.84 27.75 12.51
N SER A 27 1.32 28.49 13.50
CA SER A 27 1.19 29.96 13.57
C SER A 27 -0.28 30.41 13.40
N ASN A 28 -0.58 31.47 12.65
CA ASN A 28 -1.95 31.93 12.39
C ASN A 28 -2.75 31.06 11.39
N ARG A 29 -2.32 29.83 11.10
CA ARG A 29 -3.01 28.90 10.18
C ARG A 29 -3.35 27.59 10.87
N HIS A 30 -4.53 27.07 10.53
CA HIS A 30 -5.02 25.76 10.96
C HIS A 30 -5.21 24.83 9.74
N PRO A 31 -4.12 24.34 9.12
CA PRO A 31 -4.25 23.39 8.02
C PRO A 31 -5.00 22.14 8.48
N THR A 32 -6.04 21.78 7.71
CA THR A 32 -6.81 20.56 7.90
C THR A 32 -5.94 19.34 7.60
N VAL A 33 -6.01 18.32 8.45
CA VAL A 33 -5.38 17.02 8.19
C VAL A 33 -6.48 16.00 7.92
N ASN A 34 -6.36 15.31 6.80
CA ASN A 34 -7.28 14.24 6.40
C ASN A 34 -6.65 12.86 6.54
N GLN A 35 -5.32 12.78 6.41
CA GLN A 35 -4.60 11.54 6.31
C GLN A 35 -3.35 11.61 7.19
N VAL A 36 -3.05 10.54 7.90
CA VAL A 36 -1.79 10.35 8.63
C VAL A 36 -1.13 9.09 8.07
N LEU A 37 0.14 9.20 7.72
CA LEU A 37 0.95 8.09 7.25
C LEU A 37 2.09 7.84 8.26
N LEU A 38 2.10 6.67 8.88
CA LEU A 38 3.02 6.29 9.94
C LEU A 38 3.98 5.21 9.45
N PHE A 39 5.28 5.50 9.49
CA PHE A 39 6.31 4.48 9.39
C PHE A 39 6.67 4.01 10.80
N ALA A 40 6.61 2.71 11.06
CA ALA A 40 7.10 2.13 12.31
C ALA A 40 7.68 0.73 12.07
N TYR A 41 8.83 0.46 12.68
CA TYR A 41 9.45 -0.87 12.60
C TYR A 41 8.59 -1.95 13.29
N ASN A 42 8.85 -3.21 12.96
CA ASN A 42 8.24 -4.35 13.63
C ASN A 42 8.55 -4.34 15.14
N GLY A 43 7.56 -4.75 15.94
CA GLY A 43 7.64 -4.69 17.40
C GLY A 43 7.38 -3.30 18.03
N THR A 44 7.10 -2.25 17.24
CA THR A 44 6.73 -0.92 17.77
C THR A 44 5.30 -0.88 18.34
N GLY A 45 4.46 -1.88 18.04
CA GLY A 45 3.08 -1.97 18.55
C GLY A 45 2.04 -1.29 17.65
N LYS A 46 2.24 -1.28 16.34
CA LYS A 46 1.32 -0.66 15.36
C LYS A 46 -0.11 -1.20 15.47
N THR A 47 -0.27 -2.51 15.62
CA THR A 47 -1.59 -3.15 15.83
C THR A 47 -2.24 -2.72 17.15
N ARG A 48 -1.45 -2.57 18.22
CA ARG A 48 -1.94 -2.01 19.50
C ARG A 48 -2.36 -0.55 19.35
N LEU A 49 -1.65 0.23 18.53
CA LEU A 49 -2.02 1.62 18.22
C LEU A 49 -3.33 1.69 17.42
N SER A 50 -3.51 0.82 16.42
CA SER A 50 -4.76 0.67 15.67
C SER A 50 -5.94 0.39 16.60
N MET A 51 -5.77 -0.56 17.53
CA MET A 51 -6.80 -0.90 18.50
C MET A 51 -7.08 0.24 19.49
N ALA A 52 -6.05 0.88 20.05
CA ALA A 52 -6.21 2.04 20.92
C ALA A 52 -6.94 3.19 20.21
N PHE A 53 -6.61 3.45 18.94
CA PHE A 53 -7.29 4.45 18.13
C PHE A 53 -8.77 4.10 17.93
N LYS A 54 -9.08 2.85 17.59
CA LYS A 54 -10.46 2.38 17.42
C LYS A 54 -11.24 2.42 18.74
N ASP A 55 -10.62 2.09 19.87
CA ASP A 55 -11.28 2.04 21.17
C ASP A 55 -11.64 3.43 21.71
N LEU A 56 -10.84 4.46 21.42
CA LEU A 56 -11.18 5.86 21.71
C LEU A 56 -12.45 6.36 21.00
N GLY A 57 -12.91 5.64 19.97
CA GLY A 57 -14.12 5.93 19.21
C GLY A 57 -15.34 5.15 19.65
N LYS A 58 -15.22 4.29 20.67
CA LYS A 58 -16.32 3.51 21.20
C LYS A 58 -17.06 4.28 22.28
N ASN A 59 -18.37 4.31 22.18
CA ASN A 59 -19.25 4.76 23.26
C ASN A 59 -20.46 3.82 23.35
N GLY A 60 -20.39 2.82 24.24
CA GLY A 60 -21.36 1.73 24.26
C GLY A 60 -21.37 0.95 22.94
N ASP A 61 -22.51 0.95 22.25
CA ASP A 61 -22.69 0.32 20.94
C ASP A 61 -22.23 1.19 19.75
N GLU A 62 -22.04 2.49 19.96
CA GLU A 62 -21.58 3.41 18.94
C GLU A 62 -20.09 3.23 18.66
N ARG A 63 -19.73 3.32 17.38
CA ARG A 63 -18.36 3.22 16.88
C ARG A 63 -18.18 4.22 15.75
N ASP A 64 -16.94 4.65 15.52
CA ASP A 64 -16.62 5.61 14.47
C ASP A 64 -15.45 5.19 13.57
N THR A 65 -14.84 4.02 13.82
CA THR A 65 -13.62 3.58 13.13
C THR A 65 -13.78 2.19 12.52
N LEU A 66 -13.60 2.10 11.20
CA LEU A 66 -13.38 0.86 10.45
C LEU A 66 -11.86 0.65 10.33
N TYR A 67 -11.39 -0.58 10.53
CA TYR A 67 -9.95 -0.86 10.59
C TYR A 67 -9.55 -2.15 9.87
N PHE A 68 -8.32 -2.16 9.37
CA PHE A 68 -7.63 -3.33 8.83
C PHE A 68 -6.38 -3.59 9.66
N ASN A 69 -6.29 -4.79 10.24
CA ASN A 69 -5.14 -5.32 10.96
C ASN A 69 -5.33 -6.84 11.15
N ALA A 70 -4.44 -7.50 11.88
CA ALA A 70 -4.53 -8.93 12.17
C ALA A 70 -5.90 -9.38 12.75
N TYR A 71 -6.57 -8.56 13.58
CA TYR A 71 -7.91 -8.92 14.10
C TYR A 71 -9.00 -8.89 13.02
N THR A 72 -8.81 -8.11 11.96
CA THR A 72 -9.70 -8.12 10.79
C THR A 72 -9.43 -9.36 9.94
N GLU A 73 -8.18 -9.77 9.80
CA GLU A 73 -7.79 -11.01 9.12
C GLU A 73 -8.38 -12.25 9.84
N ASP A 74 -8.33 -12.27 11.17
CA ASP A 74 -8.92 -13.33 12.00
C ASP A 74 -10.46 -13.48 11.86
N LEU A 75 -11.14 -12.54 11.20
CA LEU A 75 -12.56 -12.68 10.85
C LEU A 75 -12.80 -13.71 9.73
N PHE A 76 -11.74 -14.10 9.03
CA PHE A 76 -11.74 -15.04 7.93
C PHE A 76 -10.95 -16.26 8.36
N HIS A 77 -11.55 -17.45 8.27
CA HIS A 77 -10.84 -18.69 8.59
C HIS A 77 -11.12 -19.75 7.55
N TRP A 78 -10.07 -20.45 7.14
CA TRP A 78 -10.22 -21.55 6.20
C TRP A 78 -10.76 -22.80 6.91
N ASP A 79 -11.85 -23.35 6.38
CA ASP A 79 -12.39 -24.66 6.77
C ASP A 79 -11.81 -25.70 5.82
N ASN A 80 -10.78 -26.42 6.28
CA ASN A 80 -10.01 -27.35 5.45
C ASN A 80 -10.66 -28.74 5.35
N ASP A 81 -11.77 -29.01 6.05
CA ASP A 81 -12.44 -30.33 6.08
C ASP A 81 -11.44 -31.51 6.01
N LEU A 82 -10.53 -31.55 7.00
CA LEU A 82 -9.40 -32.50 7.01
C LEU A 82 -9.83 -33.97 7.04
N ALA A 83 -11.09 -34.25 7.38
CA ALA A 83 -11.65 -35.59 7.49
C ALA A 83 -12.10 -36.14 6.12
N SER A 84 -12.61 -35.28 5.25
CA SER A 84 -13.26 -35.67 4.00
C SER A 84 -12.52 -35.17 2.75
N ASP A 85 -11.68 -34.12 2.89
CA ASP A 85 -10.98 -33.40 1.81
C ASP A 85 -11.90 -32.88 0.68
N THR A 86 -13.20 -32.74 0.98
CA THR A 86 -14.22 -32.36 -0.01
C THR A 86 -14.66 -30.91 0.10
N THR A 87 -14.56 -30.30 1.29
CA THR A 87 -15.07 -28.94 1.51
C THR A 87 -13.91 -27.93 1.48
N ARG A 88 -13.88 -27.08 0.45
CA ARG A 88 -12.85 -26.05 0.24
C ARG A 88 -13.48 -24.67 0.34
N ILE A 89 -13.71 -24.22 1.58
CA ILE A 89 -14.39 -22.95 1.85
C ILE A 89 -13.65 -22.11 2.87
N MET A 90 -13.75 -20.79 2.72
CA MET A 90 -13.39 -19.84 3.76
C MET A 90 -14.64 -19.40 4.49
N ARG A 91 -14.63 -19.51 5.81
CA ARG A 91 -15.73 -19.11 6.70
C ARG A 91 -15.54 -17.67 7.17
N LEU A 92 -16.66 -16.97 7.29
CA LEU A 92 -16.76 -15.60 7.75
C LEU A 92 -17.33 -15.57 9.17
N ASN A 93 -16.77 -14.72 10.03
CA ASN A 93 -17.29 -14.54 11.39
C ASN A 93 -18.63 -13.79 11.36
N ARG A 94 -19.75 -14.52 11.41
CA ARG A 94 -21.12 -13.98 11.36
C ARG A 94 -21.47 -12.98 12.47
N ASP A 95 -20.78 -13.03 13.60
CA ASP A 95 -21.06 -12.15 14.74
C ASP A 95 -20.36 -10.78 14.57
N SER A 96 -19.51 -10.64 13.55
CA SER A 96 -18.80 -9.39 13.27
C SER A 96 -19.62 -8.43 12.43
N ARG A 97 -19.83 -7.23 12.98
CA ARG A 97 -20.47 -6.10 12.27
C ARG A 97 -19.71 -5.65 11.02
N PHE A 98 -18.47 -6.10 10.82
CA PHE A 98 -17.69 -5.87 9.61
C PHE A 98 -18.41 -6.36 8.35
N PHE A 99 -19.27 -7.36 8.50
CA PHE A 99 -19.99 -8.01 7.41
C PHE A 99 -21.45 -7.56 7.26
N ASN A 100 -21.91 -6.53 8.00
CA ASN A 100 -23.31 -6.11 7.98
C ASN A 100 -23.85 -5.80 6.58
N GLY A 101 -23.01 -5.33 5.66
CA GLY A 101 -23.39 -5.04 4.27
C GLY A 101 -23.41 -6.24 3.33
N LEU A 102 -23.11 -7.47 3.78
CA LEU A 102 -23.05 -8.68 2.94
C LEU A 102 -24.40 -9.04 2.29
N HIS A 103 -25.52 -8.76 2.98
CA HIS A 103 -26.85 -9.19 2.53
C HIS A 103 -27.51 -8.20 1.56
N GLU A 104 -27.14 -6.92 1.60
CA GLU A 104 -27.85 -5.84 0.90
C GLU A 104 -27.20 -5.47 -0.44
N LEU A 105 -25.94 -5.86 -0.64
CA LEU A 105 -25.13 -5.47 -1.76
C LEU A 105 -24.46 -6.73 -2.28
N GLY A 106 -24.54 -6.99 -3.59
CA GLY A 106 -23.70 -7.99 -4.24
C GLY A 106 -22.23 -7.59 -4.13
N ILE A 107 -21.66 -7.64 -2.93
CA ILE A 107 -20.31 -7.18 -2.58
C ILE A 107 -19.27 -7.95 -3.38
N GLU A 108 -19.60 -9.18 -3.79
CA GLU A 108 -18.86 -9.97 -4.77
C GLU A 108 -18.56 -9.16 -6.04
N THR A 109 -19.53 -8.40 -6.57
CA THR A 109 -19.35 -7.53 -7.75
C THR A 109 -18.41 -6.35 -7.51
N ARG A 110 -18.17 -5.99 -6.24
CA ARG A 110 -17.19 -4.98 -5.83
C ARG A 110 -15.83 -5.60 -5.52
N ILE A 111 -15.80 -6.80 -4.96
CA ILE A 111 -14.57 -7.50 -4.59
C ILE A 111 -13.88 -8.09 -5.82
N GLN A 112 -14.63 -8.73 -6.73
CA GLN A 112 -14.08 -9.43 -7.89
C GLN A 112 -13.20 -8.50 -8.78
N PRO A 113 -13.60 -7.25 -9.12
CA PRO A 113 -12.73 -6.35 -9.88
C PRO A 113 -11.48 -5.89 -9.14
N LEU A 114 -11.46 -5.94 -7.80
CA LEU A 114 -10.28 -5.64 -7.00
C LEU A 114 -9.36 -6.87 -6.98
N LEU A 115 -9.93 -8.05 -6.77
CA LEU A 115 -9.25 -9.33 -6.69
C LEU A 115 -8.55 -9.72 -8.00
N ASN A 116 -9.22 -9.51 -9.14
CA ASN A 116 -8.67 -9.77 -10.49
C ASN A 116 -7.37 -9.01 -10.79
N ARG A 117 -7.02 -8.00 -9.98
CA ARG A 117 -5.78 -7.24 -10.12
C ARG A 117 -4.57 -7.96 -9.52
N TYR A 118 -4.82 -8.95 -8.66
CA TYR A 118 -3.80 -9.60 -7.86
C TYR A 118 -3.78 -11.12 -8.05
N ALA A 119 -4.92 -11.72 -8.41
CA ALA A 119 -5.04 -13.15 -8.56
C ALA A 119 -6.07 -13.55 -9.64
N ASP A 120 -5.83 -14.70 -10.25
CA ASP A 120 -6.68 -15.29 -11.30
C ASP A 120 -7.58 -16.39 -10.71
N PHE A 121 -8.59 -15.95 -9.97
CA PHE A 121 -9.71 -16.80 -9.53
C PHE A 121 -10.96 -15.96 -9.24
N SER A 122 -12.11 -16.61 -9.35
CA SER A 122 -13.40 -16.06 -8.98
C SER A 122 -13.81 -16.46 -7.57
N ILE A 123 -14.68 -15.66 -6.97
CA ILE A 123 -15.26 -15.91 -5.66
C ILE A 123 -16.78 -16.07 -5.78
N ARG A 124 -17.37 -16.88 -4.90
CA ARG A 124 -18.81 -16.90 -4.64
C ARG A 124 -19.05 -16.77 -3.15
N ILE A 125 -19.80 -15.77 -2.73
CA ILE A 125 -20.11 -15.53 -1.31
C ILE A 125 -21.51 -16.04 -1.00
N SER A 126 -21.63 -16.96 -0.02
CA SER A 126 -22.91 -17.37 0.56
C SER A 126 -23.16 -16.59 1.84
N SER A 127 -24.12 -15.65 1.78
CA SER A 127 -24.55 -14.90 2.98
C SER A 127 -25.40 -15.75 3.93
N GLU A 128 -25.96 -16.88 3.46
CA GLU A 128 -26.69 -17.84 4.30
C GLU A 128 -25.72 -18.68 5.14
N ASP A 129 -24.67 -19.21 4.51
CA ASP A 129 -23.69 -20.10 5.16
C ASP A 129 -22.50 -19.36 5.77
N TRP A 130 -22.42 -18.04 5.56
CA TRP A 130 -21.30 -17.20 5.94
C TRP A 130 -19.98 -17.80 5.43
N SER A 131 -19.97 -18.13 4.14
CA SER A 131 -18.86 -18.82 3.50
C SER A 131 -18.50 -18.24 2.14
N VAL A 132 -17.26 -18.45 1.74
CA VAL A 132 -16.70 -18.04 0.45
C VAL A 132 -16.11 -19.26 -0.22
N ILE A 133 -16.51 -19.48 -1.46
CA ILE A 133 -15.93 -20.47 -2.36
C ILE A 133 -15.03 -19.73 -3.34
N PHE A 134 -13.86 -20.30 -3.60
CA PHE A 134 -12.94 -19.86 -4.64
C PHE A 134 -13.00 -20.84 -5.80
N PHE A 135 -13.01 -20.37 -7.04
CA PHE A 135 -13.08 -21.24 -8.22
C PHE A 135 -12.45 -20.58 -9.45
N ARG A 136 -12.03 -21.40 -10.42
CA ARG A 136 -11.61 -20.93 -11.75
C ARG A 136 -12.54 -21.40 -12.86
N GLU A 137 -13.04 -22.62 -12.68
CA GLU A 137 -13.91 -23.28 -13.64
C GLU A 137 -15.29 -23.51 -13.03
N ARG A 138 -16.26 -23.71 -13.91
CA ARG A 138 -17.62 -24.12 -13.58
C ARG A 138 -17.89 -25.47 -14.21
N SER A 139 -18.73 -26.27 -13.59
CA SER A 139 -19.23 -27.51 -14.19
C SER A 139 -20.07 -27.23 -15.45
N GLU A 140 -20.42 -28.27 -16.19
CA GLU A 140 -21.34 -28.17 -17.34
C GLU A 140 -22.70 -27.55 -16.94
N ASP A 141 -23.13 -27.77 -15.69
CA ASP A 141 -24.35 -27.20 -15.12
C ASP A 141 -24.18 -25.74 -14.63
N GLY A 142 -22.98 -25.17 -14.75
CA GLY A 142 -22.68 -23.79 -14.36
C GLY A 142 -22.31 -23.57 -12.89
N GLU A 143 -22.23 -24.63 -12.08
CA GLU A 143 -21.83 -24.55 -10.67
C GLU A 143 -20.32 -24.35 -10.51
N PRO A 144 -19.85 -23.48 -9.61
CA PRO A 144 -18.43 -23.25 -9.40
C PRO A 144 -17.75 -24.48 -8.79
N LEU A 145 -16.61 -24.86 -9.35
CA LEU A 145 -15.78 -25.95 -8.84
C LEU A 145 -14.79 -25.43 -7.78
N PRO A 146 -14.95 -25.77 -6.49
CA PRO A 146 -14.16 -25.19 -5.41
C PRO A 146 -12.67 -25.55 -5.48
N ILE A 147 -11.79 -24.56 -5.29
CA ILE A 147 -10.33 -24.74 -5.22
C ILE A 147 -9.78 -24.27 -3.88
N LYS A 148 -8.62 -24.82 -3.51
CA LYS A 148 -7.79 -24.27 -2.42
C LYS A 148 -6.85 -23.24 -3.03
N VAL A 149 -6.88 -22.01 -2.52
CA VAL A 149 -5.95 -20.94 -2.89
C VAL A 149 -4.77 -20.89 -1.91
N SER A 150 -3.66 -20.29 -2.32
CA SER A 150 -2.48 -20.10 -1.47
C SER A 150 -2.75 -19.12 -0.31
N ARG A 151 -1.90 -19.13 0.72
CA ARG A 151 -2.03 -18.17 1.85
C ARG A 151 -1.90 -16.71 1.41
N GLY A 152 -1.05 -16.42 0.44
CA GLY A 152 -0.94 -15.06 -0.13
C GLY A 152 -2.24 -14.66 -0.84
N GLU A 153 -2.84 -15.56 -1.61
CA GLU A 153 -4.14 -15.32 -2.25
C GLU A 153 -5.29 -15.15 -1.24
N GLU A 154 -5.26 -15.87 -0.11
CA GLU A 154 -6.19 -15.64 1.01
C GLU A 154 -6.04 -14.22 1.57
N ASN A 155 -4.81 -13.80 1.87
CA ASN A 155 -4.52 -12.47 2.41
C ASN A 155 -4.96 -11.37 1.43
N ILE A 156 -4.68 -11.54 0.15
CA ILE A 156 -5.09 -10.63 -0.93
C ILE A 156 -6.62 -10.56 -1.01
N PHE A 157 -7.32 -11.69 -0.89
CA PHE A 157 -8.78 -11.70 -0.86
C PHE A 157 -9.32 -10.90 0.34
N VAL A 158 -8.79 -11.14 1.54
CA VAL A 158 -9.17 -10.42 2.77
C VAL A 158 -8.94 -8.91 2.63
N TRP A 159 -7.80 -8.53 2.03
CA TRP A 159 -7.50 -7.14 1.70
C TRP A 159 -8.50 -6.54 0.69
N CYS A 160 -8.81 -7.25 -0.40
CA CYS A 160 -9.79 -6.80 -1.39
C CYS A 160 -11.20 -6.67 -0.78
N PHE A 161 -11.57 -7.59 0.12
CA PHE A 161 -12.80 -7.52 0.87
C PHE A 161 -12.85 -6.23 1.71
N TYR A 162 -11.79 -5.95 2.47
CA TYR A 162 -11.69 -4.73 3.25
C TYR A 162 -11.79 -3.48 2.37
N LEU A 163 -11.11 -3.43 1.23
CA LEU A 163 -11.20 -2.31 0.29
C LEU A 163 -12.62 -2.10 -0.23
N ALA A 164 -13.36 -3.17 -0.52
CA ALA A 164 -14.76 -3.07 -0.93
C ALA A 164 -15.64 -2.47 0.19
N VAL A 165 -15.44 -2.90 1.44
CA VAL A 165 -16.13 -2.33 2.61
C VAL A 165 -15.74 -0.88 2.85
N ALA A 166 -14.46 -0.55 2.71
CA ALA A 166 -13.97 0.82 2.83
C ALA A 166 -14.58 1.72 1.75
N GLN A 167 -14.69 1.26 0.50
CA GLN A 167 -15.37 2.00 -0.56
C GLN A 167 -16.84 2.25 -0.21
N LEU A 168 -17.56 1.26 0.35
CA LEU A 168 -18.94 1.45 0.81
C LEU A 168 -19.06 2.50 1.91
N ALA A 169 -18.11 2.54 2.84
CA ALA A 169 -18.04 3.60 3.85
C ALA A 169 -17.82 4.97 3.21
N ILE A 170 -16.91 5.07 2.23
CA ILE A 170 -16.59 6.30 1.49
C ILE A 170 -17.79 6.80 0.68
N ASP A 171 -18.55 5.88 0.11
CA ASP A 171 -19.79 6.13 -0.61
C ASP A 171 -20.97 6.46 0.33
N GLU A 172 -20.75 6.49 1.65
CA GLU A 172 -21.76 6.73 2.68
C GLU A 172 -22.94 5.74 2.66
N HIS A 173 -22.69 4.49 2.28
CA HIS A 173 -23.71 3.43 2.28
C HIS A 173 -24.31 3.27 3.69
N GLU A 174 -25.62 3.05 3.79
CA GLU A 174 -26.36 3.03 5.06
C GLU A 174 -25.76 2.07 6.10
N SER A 175 -25.33 0.87 5.68
CA SER A 175 -24.71 -0.14 6.56
C SER A 175 -23.33 0.29 7.12
N TYR A 176 -22.69 1.31 6.54
CA TYR A 176 -21.34 1.81 6.92
C TYR A 176 -21.27 3.33 7.18
N LYS A 177 -22.40 4.02 7.25
CA LYS A 177 -22.50 5.47 7.51
C LYS A 177 -21.90 5.94 8.84
N TRP A 178 -21.75 5.02 9.78
CA TRP A 178 -21.13 5.27 11.09
C TRP A 178 -19.61 5.52 11.00
N VAL A 179 -18.97 5.12 9.89
CA VAL A 179 -17.51 5.19 9.72
C VAL A 179 -17.06 6.63 9.47
N LYS A 180 -16.35 7.21 10.44
CA LYS A 180 -15.68 8.52 10.34
C LYS A 180 -14.19 8.40 10.10
N TYR A 181 -13.60 7.29 10.53
CA TYR A 181 -12.17 6.99 10.43
C TYR A 181 -11.92 5.65 9.77
N LEU A 182 -10.92 5.60 8.90
CA LEU A 182 -10.26 4.37 8.46
C LEU A 182 -8.92 4.26 9.17
N TYR A 183 -8.63 3.11 9.78
CA TYR A 183 -7.30 2.78 10.30
C TYR A 183 -6.76 1.53 9.61
N ILE A 184 -5.68 1.67 8.84
CA ILE A 184 -5.07 0.57 8.10
C ILE A 184 -3.69 0.31 8.69
N ASP A 185 -3.47 -0.86 9.27
CA ASP A 185 -2.19 -1.30 9.82
C ASP A 185 -1.60 -2.42 8.98
N ASP A 186 -0.40 -2.21 8.44
CA ASP A 186 0.37 -3.15 7.61
C ASP A 186 -0.51 -3.90 6.59
N PRO A 187 -1.07 -3.22 5.56
CA PRO A 187 -1.94 -3.86 4.58
C PRO A 187 -1.23 -4.88 3.68
N ILE A 188 0.09 -5.00 3.82
CA ILE A 188 0.93 -5.99 3.14
C ILE A 188 1.66 -6.75 4.24
N SER A 189 1.63 -8.08 4.14
CA SER A 189 2.43 -8.97 4.95
C SER A 189 3.76 -9.25 4.26
N SER A 190 4.77 -9.71 5.00
CA SER A 190 6.08 -10.11 4.45
C SER A 190 6.02 -11.23 3.40
N LEU A 191 4.87 -11.89 3.21
CA LEU A 191 4.67 -12.91 2.18
C LEU A 191 4.22 -12.30 0.83
N ASP A 192 3.80 -11.03 0.81
CA ASP A 192 3.14 -10.37 -0.33
C ASP A 192 3.95 -9.20 -0.91
N ASP A 193 5.27 -9.16 -0.67
CA ASP A 193 6.16 -8.05 -1.06
C ASP A 193 6.08 -7.69 -2.56
N ASN A 194 5.84 -8.68 -3.44
CA ASN A 194 5.67 -8.47 -4.88
C ASN A 194 4.47 -7.57 -5.21
N ASN A 195 3.45 -7.54 -4.36
CA ASN A 195 2.22 -6.77 -4.56
C ASN A 195 2.24 -5.42 -3.83
N ALA A 196 3.31 -5.09 -3.10
CA ALA A 196 3.33 -3.95 -2.20
C ALA A 196 3.05 -2.60 -2.90
N ILE A 197 3.61 -2.42 -4.09
CA ILE A 197 3.42 -1.22 -4.92
C ILE A 197 1.98 -1.13 -5.42
N ALA A 198 1.45 -2.25 -5.94
CA ALA A 198 0.10 -2.30 -6.48
C ALA A 198 -0.95 -2.04 -5.38
N VAL A 199 -0.76 -2.62 -4.20
CA VAL A 199 -1.60 -2.39 -3.02
C VAL A 199 -1.52 -0.93 -2.55
N ALA A 200 -0.32 -0.35 -2.46
CA ALA A 200 -0.14 1.06 -2.11
C ALA A 200 -0.84 2.01 -3.10
N SER A 201 -0.57 1.80 -4.38
CA SER A 201 -1.16 2.59 -5.46
C SER A 201 -2.69 2.55 -5.42
N HIS A 202 -3.25 1.35 -5.27
CA HIS A 202 -4.70 1.16 -5.20
C HIS A 202 -5.31 1.93 -4.04
N LEU A 203 -4.72 1.75 -2.85
CA LEU A 203 -5.18 2.45 -1.67
C LEU A 203 -5.08 3.96 -1.87
N ALA A 204 -3.98 4.46 -2.42
CA ALA A 204 -3.82 5.89 -2.67
C ALA A 204 -4.91 6.43 -3.61
N GLN A 205 -5.26 5.71 -4.68
CA GLN A 205 -6.35 6.12 -5.58
C GLN A 205 -7.70 6.14 -4.87
N LEU A 206 -8.04 5.11 -4.10
CA LEU A 206 -9.24 5.07 -3.26
C LEU A 206 -9.30 6.27 -2.31
N LEU A 207 -8.16 6.63 -1.72
CA LEU A 207 -8.03 7.73 -0.77
C LEU A 207 -7.96 9.13 -1.42
N LYS A 208 -7.77 9.22 -2.74
CA LYS A 208 -7.92 10.48 -3.49
C LYS A 208 -9.40 10.78 -3.74
N VAL A 209 -10.21 9.76 -4.00
CA VAL A 209 -11.65 9.88 -4.29
C VAL A 209 -12.46 10.33 -3.07
N THR A 210 -12.01 9.97 -1.85
CA THR A 210 -12.69 10.31 -0.59
C THR A 210 -12.98 11.79 -0.38
N SER A 211 -12.28 12.70 -1.07
CA SER A 211 -12.44 14.16 -0.98
C SER A 211 -12.39 14.71 0.47
N GLY A 212 -11.82 13.95 1.41
CA GLY A 212 -11.74 14.32 2.83
C GLY A 212 -12.96 14.05 3.70
N LYS A 213 -13.97 13.33 3.19
CA LYS A 213 -15.17 12.92 3.95
C LYS A 213 -14.82 12.01 5.13
N ILE A 214 -13.93 11.05 4.89
CA ILE A 214 -13.42 10.12 5.88
C ILE A 214 -11.95 10.42 6.15
N LYS A 215 -11.58 10.36 7.43
CA LYS A 215 -10.21 10.60 7.90
C LYS A 215 -9.46 9.27 7.98
N VAL A 216 -8.18 9.27 7.63
CA VAL A 216 -7.43 8.01 7.48
C VAL A 216 -6.14 8.02 8.27
N VAL A 217 -5.84 6.92 8.94
CA VAL A 217 -4.52 6.61 9.48
C VAL A 217 -4.02 5.35 8.80
N ILE A 218 -2.79 5.39 8.30
CA ILE A 218 -2.10 4.27 7.69
C ILE A 218 -0.82 4.05 8.47
N SER A 219 -0.62 2.87 9.03
CA SER A 219 0.66 2.47 9.63
C SER A 219 1.30 1.36 8.84
N THR A 220 2.60 1.48 8.57
CA THR A 220 3.35 0.44 7.87
C THR A 220 4.78 0.30 8.39
N HIS A 221 5.34 -0.90 8.28
CA HIS A 221 6.79 -1.12 8.34
C HIS A 221 7.44 -1.26 6.96
N HIS A 222 6.65 -1.43 5.90
CA HIS A 222 7.13 -1.59 4.54
C HIS A 222 7.49 -0.24 3.93
N ALA A 223 8.80 0.01 3.77
CA ALA A 223 9.31 1.30 3.31
C ALA A 223 8.85 1.65 1.88
N LEU A 224 8.69 0.64 1.01
CA LEU A 224 8.20 0.82 -0.36
C LEU A 224 6.76 1.29 -0.39
N PHE A 225 5.90 0.59 0.34
CA PHE A 225 4.50 0.96 0.52
C PHE A 225 4.38 2.39 1.07
N PHE A 226 5.13 2.71 2.13
CA PHE A 226 5.15 4.06 2.70
C PHE A 226 5.47 5.13 1.64
N ASN A 227 6.46 4.88 0.78
CA ASN A 227 6.86 5.87 -0.21
C ASN A 227 5.90 6.03 -1.36
N VAL A 228 5.30 4.94 -1.85
CA VAL A 228 4.23 5.05 -2.86
C VAL A 228 3.07 5.85 -2.28
N MET A 229 2.62 5.53 -1.05
CA MET A 229 1.57 6.30 -0.37
C MET A 229 1.96 7.78 -0.19
N TRP A 230 3.20 8.05 0.23
CA TRP A 230 3.71 9.41 0.40
C TRP A 230 3.65 10.20 -0.91
N ASN A 231 4.26 9.67 -1.96
CA ASN A 231 4.35 10.34 -3.26
C ASN A 231 2.98 10.56 -3.89
N GLU A 232 2.09 9.58 -3.80
CA GLU A 232 0.75 9.68 -4.38
C GLU A 232 -0.14 10.69 -3.65
N LEU A 233 -0.06 10.79 -2.32
CA LEU A 233 -1.01 11.57 -1.51
C LEU A 233 -0.47 12.94 -1.05
N GLN A 234 0.84 13.19 -1.13
CA GLN A 234 1.45 14.45 -0.67
C GLN A 234 0.91 15.69 -1.41
N GLU A 235 0.51 15.57 -2.67
CA GLU A 235 0.03 16.69 -3.50
C GLU A 235 -1.17 17.39 -2.87
N SER A 236 -2.00 16.65 -2.13
CA SER A 236 -3.17 17.18 -1.44
C SER A 236 -2.83 18.15 -0.29
N ARG A 237 -1.57 18.16 0.20
CA ARG A 237 -1.09 18.86 1.41
C ARG A 237 -1.89 18.62 2.70
N LYS A 238 -2.81 17.64 2.69
CA LYS A 238 -3.66 17.25 3.83
C LYS A 238 -3.20 15.95 4.50
N MET A 239 -2.08 15.40 4.05
CA MET A 239 -1.44 14.23 4.65
C MET A 239 -0.29 14.65 5.57
N GLN A 240 -0.15 13.96 6.71
CA GLN A 240 0.95 14.16 7.64
C GLN A 240 1.76 12.87 7.81
N PRO A 241 3.03 12.84 7.35
CA PRO A 241 3.93 11.71 7.52
C PRO A 241 4.64 11.77 8.88
N TYR A 242 4.69 10.64 9.58
CA TYR A 242 5.46 10.52 10.81
C TYR A 242 6.24 9.20 10.85
N PHE A 243 7.36 9.26 11.54
CA PHE A 243 8.09 8.10 12.03
C PHE A 243 7.72 7.86 13.49
N LEU A 244 7.14 6.70 13.78
CA LEU A 244 6.81 6.24 15.13
C LEU A 244 7.93 5.32 15.62
N ASN A 245 8.54 5.69 16.74
CA ASN A 245 9.58 4.91 17.40
C ASN A 245 9.14 4.48 18.80
N HIS A 246 9.62 3.33 19.26
CA HIS A 246 9.47 2.87 20.63
C HIS A 246 10.86 2.78 21.28
N LYS A 247 11.13 3.69 22.23
CA LYS A 247 12.34 3.69 23.04
C LYS A 247 12.19 2.68 24.18
N LYS A 248 12.81 1.51 24.00
CA LYS A 248 12.74 0.38 24.94
C LYS A 248 13.23 0.77 26.35
N ASP A 249 14.24 1.62 26.45
CA ASP A 249 14.89 1.98 27.71
C ASP A 249 13.94 2.66 28.71
N ASN A 250 13.03 3.51 28.21
CA ASN A 250 12.09 4.27 29.06
C ASN A 250 10.61 3.95 28.76
N LEU A 251 10.33 2.87 28.02
CA LEU A 251 8.98 2.48 27.57
C LEU A 251 8.19 3.67 26.97
N SER A 252 8.86 4.52 26.21
CA SER A 252 8.28 5.75 25.66
C SER A 252 8.19 5.69 24.14
N TYR A 253 7.20 6.36 23.59
CA TYR A 253 6.98 6.46 22.15
C TYR A 253 7.37 7.84 21.67
N THR A 254 8.03 7.91 20.51
CA THR A 254 8.27 9.19 19.86
C THR A 254 7.66 9.24 18.48
N LEU A 255 7.04 10.37 18.17
CA LEU A 255 6.45 10.66 16.87
C LEU A 255 7.23 11.81 16.25
N ARG A 256 7.96 11.51 15.18
CA ARG A 256 8.78 12.51 14.48
C ARG A 256 8.17 12.77 13.12
N TYR A 257 7.87 14.03 12.83
CA TYR A 257 7.47 14.43 11.48
C TYR A 257 8.59 14.15 10.49
N THR A 258 8.28 13.52 9.34
CA THR A 258 9.29 13.12 8.35
C THR A 258 8.89 13.58 6.96
N ASN A 259 9.55 14.61 6.44
CA ASN A 259 9.46 14.97 5.01
C ASN A 259 10.49 14.23 4.16
N ASP A 260 11.51 13.67 4.79
CA ASP A 260 12.61 13.00 4.11
C ASP A 260 12.35 11.49 4.11
N THR A 261 12.37 10.89 2.93
CA THR A 261 12.19 9.44 2.78
C THR A 261 13.34 8.67 3.45
N PRO A 262 13.06 7.53 4.11
CA PRO A 262 14.05 6.81 4.92
C PRO A 262 15.35 6.49 4.17
N PHE A 263 16.48 6.80 4.80
CA PHE A 263 17.84 6.87 4.24
C PHE A 263 18.41 5.55 3.67
N TYR A 264 17.79 4.39 3.90
CA TYR A 264 18.24 3.08 3.37
C TYR A 264 17.39 2.57 2.20
N HIS A 265 16.33 3.29 1.86
CA HIS A 265 15.28 2.78 0.99
C HIS A 265 15.58 2.96 -0.51
N HIS A 266 16.34 3.98 -0.88
CA HIS A 266 16.69 4.21 -2.28
C HIS A 266 17.61 3.10 -2.81
N ILE A 267 18.46 2.52 -1.95
CA ILE A 267 19.32 1.39 -2.29
C ILE A 267 18.48 0.14 -2.58
N ALA A 268 17.53 -0.21 -1.70
CA ALA A 268 16.63 -1.36 -1.92
C ALA A 268 15.76 -1.21 -3.19
N LEU A 269 15.26 0.00 -3.47
CA LEU A 269 14.54 0.28 -4.71
C LEU A 269 15.44 0.14 -5.94
N LEU A 270 16.69 0.60 -5.83
CA LEU A 270 17.67 0.50 -6.90
C LEU A 270 18.06 -0.96 -7.16
N GLU A 271 18.22 -1.77 -6.11
CA GLU A 271 18.41 -3.22 -6.18
C GLU A 271 17.24 -3.91 -6.90
N GLN A 272 15.99 -3.54 -6.55
CA GLN A 272 14.81 -4.07 -7.21
C GLN A 272 14.77 -3.71 -8.71
N LEU A 273 15.03 -2.44 -9.06
CA LEU A 273 15.08 -2.02 -10.46
C LEU A 273 16.20 -2.72 -11.24
N HIS A 274 17.35 -2.91 -10.61
CA HIS A 274 18.47 -3.61 -11.20
C HIS A 274 18.13 -5.09 -11.42
N ALA A 275 17.55 -5.77 -10.44
CA ALA A 275 17.11 -7.17 -10.58
C ALA A 275 16.05 -7.33 -11.69
N ALA A 276 15.08 -6.42 -11.76
CA ALA A 276 14.07 -6.42 -12.81
C ALA A 276 14.66 -6.14 -14.21
N MET A 277 15.70 -5.32 -14.30
CA MET A 277 16.43 -5.07 -15.54
C MET A 277 17.21 -6.30 -16.00
N GLU A 278 17.92 -6.97 -15.09
CA GLU A 278 18.74 -8.16 -15.41
C GLU A 278 17.88 -9.38 -15.77
N SER A 279 16.70 -9.53 -15.15
CA SER A 279 15.74 -10.61 -15.44
C SER A 279 14.81 -10.33 -16.63
N ASP A 280 14.96 -9.18 -17.28
CA ASP A 280 14.09 -8.66 -18.35
C ASP A 280 12.59 -8.51 -17.99
N GLN A 281 12.26 -8.52 -16.70
CA GLN A 281 10.89 -8.37 -16.21
C GLN A 281 10.54 -6.89 -16.02
N LEU A 282 10.62 -6.09 -17.08
CA LEU A 282 10.41 -4.65 -17.02
C LEU A 282 8.95 -4.25 -17.31
N TYR A 283 8.33 -3.60 -16.33
CA TYR A 283 6.95 -3.13 -16.40
C TYR A 283 6.86 -1.63 -16.26
N THR A 284 5.85 -1.02 -16.90
CA THR A 284 5.62 0.44 -16.89
C THR A 284 5.75 1.12 -15.52
N TYR A 285 5.33 0.47 -14.42
CA TYR A 285 5.48 1.03 -13.06
C TYR A 285 6.93 1.20 -12.60
N HIS A 286 7.90 0.49 -13.18
CA HIS A 286 9.32 0.70 -12.88
C HIS A 286 9.78 2.12 -13.21
N PHE A 287 9.16 2.80 -14.18
CA PHE A 287 9.43 4.22 -14.42
C PHE A 287 9.03 5.12 -13.25
N ASN A 288 8.00 4.76 -12.48
CA ASN A 288 7.61 5.50 -11.28
C ASN A 288 8.66 5.36 -10.17
N ILE A 289 9.16 4.13 -9.99
CA ILE A 289 10.23 3.85 -9.02
C ILE A 289 11.50 4.60 -9.42
N LEU A 290 11.91 4.47 -10.68
CA LEU A 290 13.10 5.14 -11.23
C LEU A 290 13.00 6.65 -11.07
N ARG A 291 11.85 7.24 -11.40
CA ARG A 291 11.60 8.67 -11.20
C ARG A 291 11.72 9.08 -9.74
N SER A 292 11.14 8.31 -8.81
CA SER A 292 11.24 8.62 -7.38
C SER A 292 12.68 8.59 -6.88
N ILE A 293 13.52 7.66 -7.38
CA ILE A 293 14.95 7.63 -7.07
C ILE A 293 15.66 8.86 -7.64
N LEU A 294 15.38 9.23 -8.89
CA LEU A 294 15.97 10.41 -9.55
C LEU A 294 15.60 11.71 -8.84
N GLU A 295 14.34 11.89 -8.43
CA GLU A 295 13.87 13.08 -7.70
C GLU A 295 14.56 13.23 -6.34
N LYS A 296 14.73 12.13 -5.60
CA LYS A 296 15.45 12.13 -4.33
C LYS A 296 16.94 12.41 -4.50
N THR A 297 17.55 11.82 -5.52
CA THR A 297 18.97 12.04 -5.84
C THR A 297 19.19 13.49 -6.26
N ALA A 298 18.27 14.06 -7.05
CA ALA A 298 18.31 15.48 -7.40
C ALA A 298 18.23 16.38 -6.17
N THR A 299 17.30 16.07 -5.27
CA THR A 299 17.15 16.78 -4.00
C THR A 299 18.43 16.68 -3.15
N PHE A 300 19.02 15.49 -3.04
CA PHE A 300 20.25 15.24 -2.28
C PHE A 300 21.45 16.05 -2.83
N HIS A 301 21.56 16.16 -4.15
CA HIS A 301 22.61 16.94 -4.80
C HIS A 301 22.27 18.45 -4.96
N GLY A 302 21.13 18.90 -4.45
CA GLY A 302 20.71 20.31 -4.50
C GLY A 302 20.19 20.78 -5.86
N PHE A 303 19.81 19.85 -6.75
CA PHE A 303 19.19 20.16 -8.03
C PHE A 303 17.69 20.47 -7.86
N LYS A 304 17.16 21.37 -8.70
CA LYS A 304 15.75 21.77 -8.66
C LYS A 304 14.79 20.70 -9.22
N ASN A 305 15.25 19.90 -10.18
CA ASN A 305 14.45 18.91 -10.90
C ASN A 305 15.22 17.60 -11.07
N PHE A 306 14.50 16.47 -11.14
CA PHE A 306 15.10 15.13 -11.36
C PHE A 306 15.85 15.00 -12.68
N SER A 307 15.49 15.78 -13.69
CA SER A 307 16.13 15.77 -15.01
C SER A 307 17.62 16.10 -14.94
N ALA A 308 18.08 16.77 -13.87
CA ALA A 308 19.50 17.02 -13.63
C ALA A 308 20.29 15.73 -13.35
N CYS A 309 19.62 14.65 -12.94
CA CYS A 309 20.22 13.34 -12.70
C CYS A 309 20.26 12.44 -13.94
N ILE A 310 19.76 12.92 -15.08
CA ILE A 310 19.79 12.21 -16.35
C ILE A 310 21.03 12.64 -17.13
N LYS A 311 21.77 11.66 -17.67
CA LYS A 311 22.94 11.92 -18.50
C LYS A 311 22.52 12.58 -19.81
N ARG A 312 23.23 13.64 -20.20
CA ARG A 312 23.02 14.35 -21.47
C ARG A 312 23.80 13.65 -22.58
N GLU A 313 23.19 13.47 -23.74
CA GLU A 313 23.81 12.81 -24.89
C GLU A 313 23.96 13.77 -26.07
N ALA A 314 24.71 13.34 -27.10
CA ALA A 314 24.96 14.15 -28.28
C ALA A 314 23.70 14.39 -29.13
N ASP A 315 22.73 13.47 -29.07
CA ASP A 315 21.41 13.49 -29.71
C ASP A 315 20.27 13.93 -28.76
N ASP A 316 20.52 14.00 -27.45
CA ASP A 316 19.65 14.63 -26.43
C ASP A 316 20.46 15.57 -25.52
N PRO A 317 20.91 16.74 -26.04
CA PRO A 317 21.87 17.62 -25.37
C PRO A 317 21.37 18.20 -24.04
N ASP A 318 20.05 18.25 -23.87
CA ASP A 318 19.38 18.81 -22.71
C ASP A 318 18.76 17.74 -21.79
N GLY A 319 18.88 16.44 -22.13
CA GLY A 319 18.20 15.35 -21.42
C GLY A 319 16.67 15.43 -21.48
N ILE A 320 16.15 16.16 -22.47
CA ILE A 320 14.72 16.49 -22.62
C ILE A 320 13.95 15.27 -23.07
N LEU A 321 14.51 14.44 -23.95
CA LEU A 321 13.83 13.24 -24.45
C LEU A 321 13.63 12.24 -23.31
N HIS A 322 14.70 11.90 -22.59
CA HIS A 322 14.63 10.98 -21.46
C HIS A 322 13.79 11.55 -20.30
N SER A 323 13.92 12.84 -19.98
CA SER A 323 13.07 13.50 -18.98
C SER A 323 11.59 13.49 -19.36
N ARG A 324 11.28 13.75 -20.63
CA ARG A 324 9.90 13.72 -21.15
C ARG A 324 9.35 12.30 -21.18
N LEU A 325 10.16 11.31 -21.54
CA LEU A 325 9.78 9.90 -21.54
C LEU A 325 9.46 9.43 -20.12
N ILE A 326 10.35 9.72 -19.15
CA ILE A 326 10.11 9.43 -17.74
C ILE A 326 8.84 10.15 -17.28
N ASN A 327 8.66 11.44 -17.59
CA ASN A 327 7.45 12.17 -17.23
C ASN A 327 6.18 11.53 -17.81
N VAL A 328 6.18 11.17 -19.09
CA VAL A 328 5.01 10.57 -19.77
C VAL A 328 4.72 9.16 -19.25
N LEU A 329 5.75 8.33 -19.06
CA LEU A 329 5.57 6.95 -18.61
C LEU A 329 5.34 6.85 -17.10
N SER A 330 5.65 7.90 -16.35
CA SER A 330 5.32 8.02 -14.92
C SER A 330 4.07 8.83 -14.60
N HIS A 331 3.49 9.56 -15.55
CA HIS A 331 2.24 10.33 -15.39
C HIS A 331 1.13 9.92 -16.35
N GLY A 332 1.39 8.99 -17.26
CA GLY A 332 0.33 8.40 -18.06
C GLY A 332 -0.68 7.73 -17.12
N ASN A 333 -1.97 7.78 -17.48
CA ASN A 333 -3.04 7.00 -16.86
C ASN A 333 -2.86 5.49 -17.10
N TYR A 334 -1.61 4.99 -17.12
CA TYR A 334 -1.29 3.59 -17.17
C TYR A 334 -1.72 3.01 -15.84
N SER A 335 -2.73 2.15 -15.92
CA SER A 335 -3.27 1.41 -14.80
C SER A 335 -2.13 0.76 -14.02
N LEU A 336 -1.86 1.26 -12.81
CA LEU A 336 -0.96 0.61 -11.83
C LEU A 336 -1.44 -0.83 -11.47
N PHE A 337 -2.59 -1.23 -11.99
CA PHE A 337 -3.26 -2.53 -11.83
C PHE A 337 -3.05 -3.49 -12.99
N GLU A 338 -2.48 -3.02 -14.11
CA GLU A 338 -1.95 -3.85 -15.17
C GLU A 338 -0.49 -3.42 -15.36
N PRO A 339 0.48 -4.07 -14.70
CA PRO A 339 1.87 -3.89 -15.07
C PRO A 339 2.01 -4.35 -16.52
N ARG A 340 1.82 -3.43 -17.46
CA ARG A 340 2.07 -3.69 -18.87
C ARG A 340 3.56 -3.83 -18.98
N GLU A 341 3.97 -5.01 -19.42
CA GLU A 341 5.33 -5.20 -19.86
C GLU A 341 5.66 -4.08 -20.84
N MET A 342 6.80 -3.45 -20.60
CA MET A 342 7.24 -2.37 -21.46
C MET A 342 7.46 -2.92 -22.87
N LEU A 343 7.05 -2.17 -23.88
CA LEU A 343 7.51 -2.41 -25.25
C LEU A 343 9.04 -2.40 -25.27
N GLU A 344 9.66 -3.19 -26.14
CA GLU A 344 11.13 -3.31 -26.21
C GLU A 344 11.85 -1.96 -26.32
N GLU A 345 11.27 -1.01 -27.05
CA GLU A 345 11.79 0.37 -27.11
C GLU A 345 11.82 1.04 -25.73
N ASN A 346 10.73 0.94 -24.95
CA ASN A 346 10.66 1.48 -23.60
C ASN A 346 11.60 0.74 -22.63
N LYS A 347 11.76 -0.59 -22.79
CA LYS A 347 12.75 -1.36 -22.02
C LYS A 347 14.15 -0.82 -22.29
N GLN A 348 14.53 -0.64 -23.56
CA GLN A 348 15.84 -0.12 -23.94
C GLN A 348 16.12 1.24 -23.30
N TYR A 349 15.16 2.18 -23.37
CA TYR A 349 15.29 3.46 -22.68
C TYR A 349 15.40 3.31 -21.16
N PHE A 350 14.61 2.43 -20.55
CA PHE A 350 14.67 2.16 -19.12
C PHE A 350 16.05 1.64 -18.69
N ARG A 351 16.56 0.59 -19.37
CA ARG A 351 17.88 0.01 -19.07
C ARG A 351 18.98 1.05 -19.22
N LYS A 352 18.90 1.87 -20.26
CA LYS A 352 19.86 2.94 -20.52
C LYS A 352 19.87 3.99 -19.41
N ILE A 353 18.70 4.53 -19.05
CA ILE A 353 18.58 5.55 -18.00
C ILE A 353 19.06 5.01 -16.66
N LEU A 354 18.68 3.78 -16.30
CA LEU A 354 19.10 3.16 -15.04
C LEU A 354 20.61 2.92 -14.99
N ASN A 355 21.20 2.38 -16.05
CA ASN A 355 22.65 2.14 -16.13
C ASN A 355 23.45 3.45 -16.10
N ASP A 356 23.03 4.47 -16.85
CA ASP A 356 23.68 5.78 -16.83
C ASP A 356 23.57 6.44 -15.45
N PHE A 357 22.42 6.30 -14.79
CA PHE A 357 22.23 6.78 -13.43
C PHE A 357 23.17 6.08 -12.44
N MET A 358 23.26 4.75 -12.49
CA MET A 358 24.15 3.95 -11.63
C MET A 358 25.64 4.19 -11.92
N ALA A 359 26.01 4.50 -13.16
CA ALA A 359 27.38 4.81 -13.54
C ALA A 359 27.80 6.22 -13.10
N ASN A 360 26.89 7.19 -13.17
CA ASN A 360 27.17 8.59 -12.83
C ASN A 360 27.17 8.84 -11.32
N TYR A 361 26.36 8.12 -10.54
CA TYR A 361 26.27 8.25 -9.09
C TYR A 361 26.85 7.00 -8.43
N ARG A 362 27.90 7.16 -7.62
CA ARG A 362 28.61 6.02 -6.99
C ARG A 362 27.76 5.37 -5.90
N PHE A 363 27.01 4.34 -6.25
CA PHE A 363 26.35 3.43 -5.29
C PHE A 363 27.32 2.31 -4.87
N ASN A 364 27.16 1.77 -3.65
CA ASN A 364 27.99 0.64 -3.21
C ASN A 364 27.58 -0.63 -3.96
N THR A 365 28.40 -1.09 -4.90
CA THR A 365 28.10 -2.24 -5.76
C THR A 365 28.11 -3.58 -5.01
N GLU A 366 28.67 -3.64 -3.79
CA GLU A 366 28.71 -4.85 -2.96
C GLU A 366 27.34 -5.23 -2.39
N THR A 367 26.32 -4.36 -2.49
CA THR A 367 24.95 -4.67 -2.02
C THR A 367 24.07 -5.27 -3.11
N PHE A 368 24.52 -5.30 -4.37
CA PHE A 368 23.75 -5.88 -5.47
C PHE A 368 24.00 -7.38 -5.60
N PRO A 369 22.99 -8.18 -5.99
CA PRO A 369 23.18 -9.61 -6.19
C PRO A 369 24.26 -9.88 -7.26
N PRO A 370 25.12 -10.90 -7.05
CA PRO A 370 26.20 -11.21 -7.97
C PRO A 370 25.62 -11.62 -9.34
N ARG A 371 26.28 -11.18 -10.42
CA ARG A 371 25.97 -11.66 -11.77
C ARG A 371 26.16 -13.18 -11.82
N GLU A 372 25.09 -13.92 -12.07
CA GLU A 372 25.23 -15.28 -12.59
C GLU A 372 25.78 -15.14 -14.00
N LEU A 373 27.10 -15.29 -14.13
CA LEU A 373 27.72 -15.51 -15.41
C LEU A 373 27.20 -16.85 -15.93
N GLU A 374 26.30 -16.82 -16.90
CA GLU A 374 26.06 -17.96 -17.76
C GLU A 374 27.39 -18.34 -18.41
N THR A 375 28.05 -19.35 -17.85
CA THR A 375 29.09 -20.08 -18.56
C THR A 375 28.41 -20.82 -19.69
N ILE A 376 28.40 -20.20 -20.87
CA ILE A 376 28.17 -20.89 -22.13
C ILE A 376 29.29 -21.93 -22.26
N SER A 377 28.94 -23.20 -22.11
CA SER A 377 29.77 -24.34 -22.48
C SER A 377 29.33 -24.89 -23.82
#